data_AF-A0A095WTD1-F1
#
_entry.id   AF-A0A095WTD1-F1
#
_cell.length_a   1.000
_cell.length_b   1.000
_cell.length_c   1.000
_cell.angle_alpha   90.00
_cell.angle_beta   90.00
_cell.angle_gamma   90.00
#
_symmetry.space_group_name_H-M   'P 1'
#
loop_
_entity.id
_entity.type
_entity.pdbx_description
1 polymer ?
#
loop_
_entity_poly.entity_id
_entity_poly.type
_entity_poly.pdbx_seq_one_letter_code
_entity_poly.pdbx_strand_id
1 'polypeptide(L)'
;MAQASARHILVSTEAKANELKAAIEGGADFAQLAKENSSCPSSRDGGNLGTFGPGQMVKEFDTVVFSAPVGVVQGPVKTQFGYHLVEVTSRKD
;
A
#
# COMPACT_ATOMS: atom_id res chain seq x y z
N MET A 1 -0.46 -20.23 9.21
CA MET A 1 -1.18 -19.86 7.96
C MET A 1 -0.75 -18.44 7.72
N ALA A 2 0.02 -18.20 6.67
CA ALA A 2 0.61 -16.90 6.44
C ALA A 2 -0.51 -15.86 6.26
N GLN A 3 -0.48 -14.83 7.10
CA GLN A 3 -1.42 -13.72 7.13
C GLN A 3 -0.63 -12.43 7.21
N ALA A 4 -0.90 -11.51 6.30
CA ALA A 4 -0.27 -10.20 6.31
C ALA A 4 -1.34 -9.12 6.43
N SER A 5 -1.00 -8.04 7.13
CA SER A 5 -1.79 -6.82 7.16
C SER A 5 -1.01 -5.73 6.46
N ALA A 6 -1.67 -5.06 5.54
CA ALA A 6 -1.07 -3.98 4.78
C ALA A 6 -2.10 -2.88 4.52
N ARG A 7 -1.58 -1.71 4.21
CA ARG A 7 -2.33 -0.57 3.70
C ARG A 7 -1.79 -0.16 2.36
N HIS A 8 -2.66 0.43 1.53
CA HIS A 8 -2.28 0.84 0.19
C HIS A 8 -2.86 2.19 -0.23
N ILE A 9 -2.17 2.84 -1.16
CA ILE A 9 -2.62 4.08 -1.79
C ILE A 9 -2.65 3.86 -3.28
N LEU A 10 -3.86 3.79 -3.84
CA LEU A 10 -4.07 3.81 -5.29
C LEU A 10 -4.13 5.26 -5.80
N VAL A 11 -3.23 5.61 -6.72
CA VAL A 11 -3.24 6.88 -7.47
C VAL A 11 -3.19 6.63 -8.97
N SER A 12 -3.75 7.57 -9.74
CA SER A 12 -3.85 7.44 -11.20
C SER A 12 -2.53 7.69 -11.93
N THR A 13 -1.57 8.40 -11.31
CA THR A 13 -0.33 8.83 -11.97
C THR A 13 0.91 8.45 -11.16
N GLU A 14 1.99 8.09 -11.86
CA GLU A 14 3.27 7.74 -11.26
C GLU A 14 3.88 8.90 -10.48
N ALA A 15 3.78 10.11 -11.02
CA ALA A 15 4.28 11.33 -10.39
C ALA A 15 3.70 11.49 -8.98
N LYS A 16 2.38 11.33 -8.84
CA LYS A 16 1.69 11.44 -7.56
C LYS A 16 2.13 10.33 -6.61
N ALA A 17 2.32 9.11 -7.11
CA ALA A 17 2.82 8.01 -6.29
C ALA A 17 4.23 8.31 -5.75
N ASN A 18 5.12 8.86 -6.58
CA ASN A 18 6.46 9.26 -6.16
C ASN A 18 6.45 10.43 -5.18
N GLU A 19 5.58 11.42 -5.38
CA GLU A 19 5.41 12.53 -4.43
C GLU A 19 4.96 12.04 -3.05
N LEU A 20 3.96 11.16 -3.02
CA LEU A 20 3.46 10.59 -1.77
C LEU A 20 4.53 9.74 -1.10
N LYS A 21 5.27 8.93 -1.86
CA LYS A 21 6.39 8.13 -1.33
C LYS A 21 7.44 9.03 -0.69
N ALA A 22 7.87 10.08 -1.38
CA ALA A 22 8.85 11.04 -0.85
C ALA A 22 8.33 11.76 0.40
N ALA A 23 7.03 12.09 0.44
CA ALA A 23 6.41 12.68 1.63
C ALA A 23 6.42 11.71 2.81
N ILE A 24 6.10 10.43 2.60
CA ILE A 24 6.12 9.40 3.66
C ILE A 24 7.55 9.17 4.15
N GLU A 25 8.53 9.10 3.24
CA GLU A 25 9.95 9.02 3.59
C GLU A 25 10.42 10.26 4.36
N GLY A 26 9.81 11.42 4.12
CA GLY A 26 10.01 12.67 4.86
C GLY A 26 9.28 12.74 6.21
N GLY A 27 8.50 11.73 6.59
CA GLY A 27 7.76 11.67 7.86
C GLY A 27 6.28 12.06 7.78
N ALA A 28 5.70 12.16 6.59
CA ALA A 28 4.26 12.37 6.42
C ALA A 28 3.45 11.12 6.78
N ASP A 29 2.23 11.33 7.26
CA ASP A 29 1.31 10.26 7.64
C ASP A 29 0.71 9.56 6.40
N PHE A 30 1.07 8.29 6.18
CA PHE A 30 0.52 7.45 5.12
C PHE A 30 -1.01 7.45 5.13
N ALA A 31 -1.61 7.36 6.31
CA ALA A 31 -3.07 7.30 6.46
C ALA A 31 -3.76 8.60 6.03
N GLN A 32 -3.14 9.77 6.26
CA GLN A 32 -3.67 11.05 5.78
C GLN A 32 -3.55 11.14 4.27
N LEU A 33 -2.37 10.83 3.73
CA LEU A 33 -2.12 10.81 2.30
C LEU A 33 -3.06 9.85 1.55
N ALA A 34 -3.34 8.69 2.14
CA ALA A 34 -4.31 7.75 1.62
C ALA A 34 -5.73 8.32 1.60
N LYS A 35 -6.16 9.00 2.67
CA LYS A 35 -7.49 9.64 2.73
C LYS A 35 -7.66 10.72 1.68
N GLU A 36 -6.61 11.50 1.44
CA GLU A 36 -6.66 12.66 0.54
C GLU A 36 -6.43 12.29 -0.93
N ASN A 37 -5.57 11.31 -1.20
CA ASN A 37 -5.12 11.00 -2.56
C ASN A 37 -5.59 9.66 -3.09
N SER A 38 -6.00 8.72 -2.23
CA SER A 38 -6.34 7.39 -2.71
C SER A 38 -7.74 7.34 -3.34
N SER A 39 -7.81 6.77 -4.54
CA SER A 39 -9.06 6.53 -5.26
C SER A 39 -9.79 5.26 -4.82
N CYS A 40 -9.29 4.52 -3.82
CA CYS A 40 -9.91 3.29 -3.32
C CYS A 40 -10.87 3.61 -2.15
N PRO A 41 -12.01 2.91 -1.96
CA PRO A 41 -12.89 3.11 -0.81
C PRO A 41 -12.21 2.89 0.56
N SER A 42 -11.12 2.11 0.59
CA SER A 42 -10.26 1.94 1.77
C SER A 42 -9.52 3.22 2.19
N SER A 43 -9.52 4.27 1.35
CA SER A 43 -8.98 5.59 1.68
C SER A 43 -9.57 6.12 2.99
N ARG A 44 -10.86 5.87 3.26
CA ARG A 44 -11.56 6.28 4.48
C ARG A 44 -10.88 5.78 5.76
N ASP A 45 -10.28 4.60 5.71
CA ASP A 45 -9.53 3.96 6.78
C ASP A 45 -8.01 4.14 6.63
N GLY A 46 -7.58 5.15 5.87
CA GLY A 46 -6.16 5.42 5.63
C GLY A 46 -5.50 4.38 4.71
N GLY A 47 -6.28 3.80 3.79
CA GLY A 47 -5.81 2.78 2.86
C GLY A 47 -5.70 1.38 3.47
N ASN A 48 -6.18 1.18 4.69
CA ASN A 48 -6.07 -0.10 5.39
C ASN A 48 -6.89 -1.20 4.70
N LEU A 49 -6.23 -2.29 4.32
CA LEU A 49 -6.88 -3.47 3.73
C LEU A 49 -7.21 -4.55 4.78
N GLY A 50 -6.77 -4.36 6.03
CA GLY A 50 -6.90 -5.36 7.07
C GLY A 50 -5.93 -6.52 6.87
N THR A 51 -6.26 -7.67 7.45
CA THR A 51 -5.45 -8.89 7.37
C THR A 51 -5.95 -9.78 6.24
N PHE A 52 -5.07 -10.14 5.32
CA PHE A 52 -5.35 -11.01 4.18
C PHE A 52 -4.28 -12.10 4.05
N GLY A 53 -4.67 -13.21 3.42
CA GLY A 53 -3.77 -14.32 3.12
C GLY A 53 -3.14 -14.20 1.72
N PRO A 54 -2.11 -15.03 1.44
CA PRO A 54 -1.52 -15.10 0.11
C PRO A 54 -2.55 -15.51 -0.95
N GLY A 55 -2.55 -14.81 -2.08
CA GLY A 55 -3.45 -15.05 -3.22
C GLY A 55 -4.83 -14.38 -3.12
N GLN A 56 -5.09 -13.59 -2.08
CA GLN A 56 -6.32 -12.79 -1.99
C GLN A 56 -6.23 -11.44 -2.71
N MET A 57 -5.02 -10.96 -2.98
CA MET A 57 -4.76 -9.69 -3.67
C MET A 57 -4.11 -9.95 -5.04
N VAL A 58 -3.95 -8.88 -5.83
CA VAL A 58 -3.23 -8.97 -7.11
C VAL A 58 -1.80 -9.49 -6.90
N LYS A 59 -1.28 -10.25 -7.87
CA LYS A 59 -0.02 -10.97 -7.74
C LYS A 59 1.16 -10.04 -7.41
N GLU A 60 1.21 -8.85 -8.02
CA GLU A 60 2.24 -7.86 -7.70
C GLU A 60 2.17 -7.41 -6.23
N PHE A 61 0.96 -7.22 -5.70
CA PHE A 61 0.74 -6.79 -4.31
C PHE A 61 1.12 -7.89 -3.33
N ASP A 62 0.67 -9.12 -3.59
CA ASP A 62 0.98 -10.28 -2.77
C ASP A 62 2.49 -10.50 -2.67
N THR A 63 3.18 -10.45 -3.80
CA THR A 63 4.65 -10.58 -3.87
C THR A 63 5.32 -9.50 -3.04
N VAL A 64 4.86 -8.25 -3.13
CA VAL A 64 5.42 -7.14 -2.35
C VAL A 64 5.17 -7.33 -0.85
N VAL A 65 3.96 -7.69 -0.43
CA VAL A 65 3.63 -7.83 0.98
C VAL A 65 4.39 -8.98 1.66
N PHE A 66 4.53 -10.11 0.96
CA PHE A 66 5.23 -11.28 1.49
C PHE A 66 6.75 -11.23 1.29
N SER A 67 7.26 -10.41 0.37
CA SER A 67 8.71 -10.20 0.16
C SER A 67 9.28 -9.03 0.98
N ALA A 68 8.52 -7.96 1.15
CA ALA A 68 8.98 -6.74 1.81
C ALA A 68 9.05 -6.87 3.34
N PRO A 69 9.92 -6.07 3.99
CA PRO A 69 9.90 -5.90 5.43
C PRO A 69 8.65 -5.13 5.92
N VAL A 70 8.18 -5.51 7.10
CA VAL A 70 7.10 -4.81 7.81
C VAL A 70 7.57 -3.41 8.21
N GLY A 71 6.72 -2.40 8.05
CA GLY A 71 6.98 -1.00 8.37
C GLY A 71 7.65 -0.21 7.25
N VAL A 72 7.81 -0.80 6.05
CA VAL A 72 8.42 -0.12 4.89
C VAL A 72 7.39 0.07 3.79
N VAL A 73 7.34 1.29 3.26
CA VAL A 73 6.53 1.62 2.09
C VAL A 73 7.22 1.09 0.84
N GLN A 74 6.48 0.29 0.09
CA GLN A 74 6.87 -0.34 -1.15
C GLN A 74 6.10 0.25 -2.31
N GLY A 75 6.78 0.44 -3.44
CA GLY A 75 6.20 0.97 -4.65
C GLY A 75 7.01 2.13 -5.25
N PRO A 76 6.44 2.76 -6.30
CA PRO A 76 5.08 2.59 -6.81
C PRO A 76 4.89 1.33 -7.67
N VAL A 77 3.90 0.50 -7.33
CA VAL A 77 3.55 -0.73 -8.06
C VAL A 77 2.53 -0.38 -9.13
N LYS A 78 2.91 -0.52 -10.40
CA LYS A 78 2.01 -0.28 -11.54
C LYS A 78 1.09 -1.49 -11.75
N THR A 79 -0.21 -1.25 -11.71
CA THR A 79 -1.26 -2.23 -12.02
C THR A 79 -2.18 -1.68 -13.11
N GLN A 80 -3.16 -2.48 -13.54
CA GLN A 80 -4.20 -2.04 -14.47
C GLN A 80 -5.08 -0.89 -13.93
N PHE A 81 -5.12 -0.68 -12.61
CA PHE A 81 -5.93 0.38 -11.98
C PHE A 81 -5.15 1.70 -11.81
N GLY A 82 -3.82 1.66 -11.95
CA GLY A 82 -2.95 2.82 -11.71
C GLY A 82 -1.69 2.41 -10.95
N TYR A 83 -1.23 3.29 -10.06
CA TYR A 83 -0.05 3.07 -9.24
C TYR A 83 -0.45 2.88 -7.78
N HIS A 84 0.10 1.82 -7.17
CA HIS A 84 -0.16 1.46 -5.78
C HIS A 84 1.10 1.62 -4.95
N LEU A 85 1.00 2.40 -3.87
CA LEU A 85 1.96 2.32 -2.77
C LEU A 85 1.43 1.34 -1.75
N VAL A 86 2.28 0.47 -1.23
CA VAL A 86 1.92 -0.61 -0.32
C VAL A 86 2.79 -0.51 0.92
N GLU A 87 2.20 -0.52 2.10
CA GLU A 87 2.95 -0.57 3.34
C GLU A 87 2.46 -1.74 4.18
N VAL A 88 3.37 -2.64 4.51
CA VAL A 88 3.04 -3.81 5.34
C VAL A 88 3.09 -3.37 6.80
N THR A 89 1.96 -3.45 7.51
CA THR A 89 1.88 -3.05 8.93
C THR A 89 2.13 -4.22 9.87
N SER A 90 1.82 -5.44 9.44
CA SER A 90 2.03 -6.65 10.23
C SER A 90 2.15 -7.87 9.31
N ARG A 91 2.98 -8.85 9.68
CA ARG A 91 3.03 -10.15 9.00
C ARG A 91 3.14 -11.26 10.04
N LYS A 92 2.31 -12.29 9.89
CA LYS A 92 2.33 -13.56 10.62
C LYS A 92 2.54 -14.68 9.61
N ASP A 93 3.48 -15.57 9.87
CA ASP A 93 3.70 -16.80 9.10
C ASP A 93 3.02 -18.00 9.78
#